data_AF-R7V4D7-F1
#
_entry.id   AF-R7V4D7-F1
#
_cell.length_a   1.000
_cell.length_b   1.000
_cell.length_c   1.000
_cell.angle_alpha   90.00
_cell.angle_beta   90.00
_cell.angle_gamma   90.00
#
_symmetry.space_group_name_H-M   'P 1'
#
loop_
_entity.id
_entity.type
_entity.pdbx_description
1 polymer ?
#
loop_
_entity_poly.entity_id
_entity_poly.type
_entity_poly.pdbx_seq_one_letter_code
_entity_poly.pdbx_strand_id
1 'polypeptide(L)'
;MFYSLNHFTNLQINLSTFALLFSEMVQYSQNRVYSVPELQTKLSDLGQHVGTRIVDLLMLREKGFRREVKLLNMLLFIKGNLWKNLFGKEADKLEHANDDERTCILI
;
A
#
# COMPACT_ATOMS: atom_id res chain seq x y z
N MET A 1 2.45 -28.42 8.53
CA MET A 1 1.36 -27.42 8.53
C MET A 1 1.77 -26.07 7.93
N PHE A 2 3.02 -25.60 8.07
CA PHE A 2 3.50 -24.33 7.46
C PHE A 2 3.71 -24.35 5.94
N TYR A 3 3.98 -25.52 5.34
CA TYR A 3 4.16 -25.61 3.87
C TYR A 3 2.87 -25.41 3.06
N SER A 4 1.70 -25.67 3.65
CA SER A 4 0.40 -25.51 2.98
C SER A 4 -0.02 -24.04 2.81
N LEU A 5 0.51 -23.13 3.64
CA LEU A 5 0.21 -21.69 3.56
C LEU A 5 1.01 -20.97 2.47
N ASN A 6 2.19 -21.48 2.10
CA ASN A 6 3.00 -20.93 1.01
C ASN A 6 2.44 -21.24 -0.39
N HIS A 7 1.49 -22.17 -0.50
CA HIS A 7 0.94 -22.57 -1.80
C HIS A 7 -0.22 -21.69 -2.26
N PHE A 8 -0.93 -21.00 -1.35
CA PHE A 8 -1.96 -20.01 -1.71
C PHE A 8 -1.38 -18.66 -2.14
N THR A 9 -0.07 -18.41 -1.95
CA THR A 9 0.51 -17.06 -2.03
C THR A 9 1.11 -16.68 -3.39
N ASN A 10 0.99 -17.51 -4.44
CA ASN A 10 1.46 -17.19 -5.79
C ASN A 10 0.34 -17.35 -6.84
N LEU A 11 -0.87 -16.90 -6.52
CA LEU A 11 -1.87 -16.73 -7.57
C LEU A 11 -1.45 -15.55 -8.44
N GLN A 12 -0.91 -15.84 -9.63
CA GLN A 12 -0.67 -14.82 -10.64
C GLN A 12 -2.01 -14.41 -11.24
N ILE A 13 -2.54 -13.30 -10.74
CA ILE A 13 -3.74 -12.67 -11.29
C ILE A 13 -3.29 -11.71 -12.39
N ASN A 14 -4.03 -11.67 -13.50
CA ASN A 14 -3.76 -10.72 -14.56
C ASN A 14 -3.93 -9.29 -14.01
N LEU A 15 -2.96 -8.40 -14.27
CA LEU A 15 -3.01 -7.00 -13.86
C LEU A 15 -4.31 -6.31 -14.29
N SER A 16 -4.85 -6.67 -15.47
CA SER A 16 -6.11 -6.17 -15.98
C SER A 16 -7.29 -6.45 -15.04
N THR A 17 -7.29 -7.57 -14.32
CA THR A 17 -8.35 -7.90 -13.35
C THR A 17 -8.36 -6.87 -12.20
N PHE A 18 -7.19 -6.52 -11.68
CA PHE A 18 -7.08 -5.47 -10.67
C PHE A 18 -7.48 -4.10 -11.25
N ALA A 19 -6.99 -3.76 -12.44
CA ALA A 19 -7.27 -2.48 -13.08
C ALA A 19 -8.77 -2.26 -13.33
N LEU A 20 -9.47 -3.29 -13.84
CA LEU A 20 -10.91 -3.25 -14.07
C LEU A 20 -11.69 -3.13 -12.76
N LEU A 21 -11.35 -3.93 -11.74
CA LEU A 21 -11.97 -3.84 -10.42
C LEU A 21 -11.78 -2.45 -9.80
N PHE A 22 -10.55 -1.93 -9.85
CA PHE A 22 -10.24 -0.62 -9.30
C PHE A 22 -10.97 0.51 -10.05
N SER A 23 -11.07 0.41 -11.39
CA SER A 23 -11.86 1.33 -12.22
C SER A 23 -13.32 1.38 -11.76
N GLU A 24 -13.96 0.23 -11.55
CA GLU A 24 -15.33 0.16 -11.05
C GLU A 24 -15.46 0.71 -9.63
N MET A 25 -14.49 0.47 -8.74
CA MET A 25 -14.48 1.06 -7.40
C MET A 25 -14.41 2.60 -7.44
N VAL A 26 -13.63 3.15 -8.35
CA VAL A 26 -13.54 4.60 -8.58
C VAL A 26 -14.87 5.14 -9.09
N GLN A 27 -15.46 4.54 -10.13
CA GLN A 27 -16.74 4.96 -10.69
C GLN A 27 -17.88 4.87 -9.66
N TYR A 28 -17.95 3.77 -8.92
CA TYR A 28 -18.91 3.56 -7.84
C TYR A 28 -18.79 4.64 -6.75
N SER A 29 -17.56 5.01 -6.40
CA SER A 29 -17.30 6.03 -5.40
C SER A 29 -17.66 7.41 -5.90
N GLN A 30 -17.32 7.72 -7.16
CA GLN A 30 -17.60 8.99 -7.82
C GLN A 30 -19.10 9.28 -7.92
N ASN A 31 -19.92 8.26 -8.20
CA ASN A 31 -21.38 8.40 -8.27
C ASN A 31 -22.06 8.70 -6.91
N ARG A 32 -21.29 8.77 -5.82
CA ARG A 32 -21.77 8.90 -4.44
C ARG A 32 -21.09 10.02 -3.66
N VAL A 33 -20.41 10.91 -4.36
CA VAL A 33 -19.71 12.06 -3.79
C VAL A 33 -19.94 13.27 -4.70
N TYR A 34 -19.78 14.46 -4.14
CA TYR A 34 -20.08 15.71 -4.84
C TYR A 34 -18.81 16.44 -5.30
N SER A 35 -17.63 15.99 -4.86
CA SER A 35 -16.36 16.64 -5.16
C SER A 35 -15.20 15.65 -5.30
N VAL A 36 -14.13 16.08 -5.97
CA VAL A 36 -12.88 15.30 -6.10
C VAL A 36 -12.21 15.03 -4.74
N PRO A 37 -12.15 15.99 -3.79
CA PRO A 37 -11.61 15.71 -2.45
C PRO A 37 -12.40 14.64 -1.69
N GLU A 38 -13.73 14.62 -1.80
CA GLU A 38 -14.56 13.55 -1.20
C GLU A 38 -14.27 12.19 -1.85
N LEU A 39 -14.11 12.16 -3.17
CA LEU A 39 -13.70 10.94 -3.88
C LEU A 39 -12.35 10.43 -3.37
N GLN A 40 -11.35 11.31 -3.28
CA GLN A 40 -10.01 10.96 -2.79
C GLN A 40 -10.05 10.43 -1.36
N THR A 41 -10.83 11.08 -0.48
CA THR A 41 -11.02 10.65 0.92
C THR A 41 -11.61 9.25 0.95
N LYS A 42 -12.69 9.01 0.20
CA LYS A 42 -13.36 7.71 0.14
C LYS A 42 -12.47 6.59 -0.40
N LEU A 43 -11.66 6.88 -1.42
CA LEU A 43 -10.67 5.92 -1.95
C LEU A 43 -9.53 5.69 -0.94
N SER A 44 -9.12 6.72 -0.21
CA SER A 44 -8.13 6.61 0.87
C SER A 44 -8.63 5.71 2.00
N ASP A 45 -9.90 5.84 2.41
CA ASP A 45 -10.51 4.99 3.44
C ASP A 45 -10.55 3.50 3.02
N LEU A 46 -10.87 3.23 1.76
CA LEU A 46 -10.79 1.87 1.20
C LEU A 46 -9.35 1.36 1.21
N GLY A 47 -8.40 2.20 0.81
CA GLY A 47 -6.97 1.93 0.84
C GLY A 47 -6.45 1.65 2.24
N GLN A 48 -6.92 2.37 3.26
CA GLN A 48 -6.53 2.18 4.66
C GLN A 48 -6.94 0.80 5.18
N HIS A 49 -8.18 0.36 4.90
CA HIS A 49 -8.66 -0.97 5.30
C HIS A 49 -7.81 -2.11 4.74
N VAL A 50 -7.40 -1.99 3.47
CA VAL A 50 -6.54 -2.98 2.81
C VAL A 50 -5.10 -2.85 3.30
N GLY A 51 -4.59 -1.62 3.39
CA GLY A 51 -3.24 -1.27 3.77
C GLY A 51 -2.85 -1.79 5.15
N THR A 52 -3.73 -1.69 6.15
CA THR A 52 -3.46 -2.25 7.49
C THR A 52 -3.15 -3.75 7.43
N ARG A 53 -3.94 -4.51 6.66
CA ARG A 53 -3.75 -5.96 6.51
C ARG A 53 -2.47 -6.30 5.75
N ILE A 54 -2.16 -5.53 4.69
CA ILE A 54 -0.92 -5.72 3.91
C ILE A 54 0.31 -5.47 4.79
N VAL A 55 0.32 -4.39 5.56
CA VAL A 55 1.45 -4.06 6.45
C VAL A 55 1.67 -5.18 7.47
N ASP A 56 0.62 -5.68 8.12
CA ASP A 56 0.74 -6.77 9.10
C ASP A 56 1.28 -8.05 8.45
N LEU A 57 0.78 -8.40 7.26
CA LEU A 57 1.23 -9.57 6.50
C LEU A 57 2.71 -9.47 6.10
N LEU A 58 3.16 -8.30 5.63
CA LEU A 58 4.56 -8.08 5.25
C LEU A 58 5.50 -8.10 6.46
N MET A 59 5.09 -7.48 7.58
CA MET A 59 5.86 -7.50 8.84
C MET A 59 6.02 -8.92 9.40
N LEU A 60 4.97 -9.74 9.28
CA LEU A 60 5.02 -11.15 9.66
C LEU A 60 6.01 -11.92 8.79
N ARG A 61 5.89 -11.80 7.46
CA ARG A 61 6.69 -12.58 6.50
C ARG A 61 8.18 -12.25 6.56
N GLU A 62 8.53 -10.97 6.69
CA GLU A 62 9.91 -10.51 6.50
C GLU A 62 10.68 -10.25 7.80
N LYS A 63 9.98 -9.94 8.90
CA LYS A 63 10.61 -9.51 10.16
C LYS A 63 10.24 -10.33 11.39
N GLY A 64 9.55 -11.47 11.20
CA GLY A 64 9.18 -12.35 12.31
C GLY A 64 8.40 -11.62 13.42
N PHE A 65 7.45 -10.77 13.03
CA PHE A 65 6.64 -9.90 13.90
C PHE A 65 7.39 -8.78 14.65
N ARG A 66 8.64 -8.44 14.31
CA ARG A 66 9.27 -7.24 14.86
C ARG A 66 8.76 -5.98 14.16
N ARG A 67 7.85 -5.27 14.83
CA ARG A 67 7.35 -3.98 14.38
C ARG A 67 8.45 -2.93 14.47
N GLU A 68 8.75 -2.26 13.36
CA GLU A 68 9.66 -1.13 13.35
C GLU A 68 9.03 0.06 14.08
N VAL A 69 9.78 0.64 15.02
CA VAL A 69 9.35 1.80 15.82
C VAL A 69 10.10 3.08 15.45
N LYS A 70 11.13 2.97 14.61
CA LYS A 70 11.89 4.11 14.11
C LYS A 70 11.27 4.63 12.82
N LEU A 71 11.00 5.93 12.76
CA LEU A 71 10.39 6.59 11.60
C LEU A 71 11.16 6.29 10.31
N LEU A 72 12.48 6.49 10.31
CA LEU A 72 13.32 6.23 9.13
C LEU A 72 13.18 4.79 8.60
N ASN A 73 13.21 3.80 9.51
CA ASN A 73 13.05 2.40 9.12
C ASN A 73 11.67 2.10 8.53
N MET A 74 10.63 2.75 9.06
CA MET A 74 9.27 2.65 8.51
C MET A 74 9.16 3.30 7.13
N LEU A 75 9.77 4.47 6.92
CA LEU A 75 9.78 5.12 5.61
C LEU A 75 10.55 4.31 4.56
N LEU A 76 11.70 3.72 4.94
CA LEU A 76 12.45 2.82 4.07
C LEU A 76 11.68 1.53 3.76
N PHE A 77 10.93 0.99 4.74
CA PHE A 77 10.03 -0.13 4.51
C PHE A 77 8.94 0.21 3.49
N ILE A 78 8.35 1.42 3.57
CA ILE A 78 7.34 1.88 2.62
C ILE A 78 7.95 2.03 1.22
N LYS A 79 9.10 2.71 1.09
CA LYS A 79 9.82 2.92 -0.18
C LYS A 79 10.19 1.60 -0.87
N GLY A 80 10.72 0.65 -0.11
CA GLY A 80 11.25 -0.60 -0.63
C GLY A 80 10.19 -1.70 -0.66
N ASN A 81 10.01 -2.38 0.48
CA ASN A 81 9.26 -3.62 0.55
C ASN A 81 7.78 -3.44 0.21
N LEU A 82 7.11 -2.44 0.78
CA LEU A 82 5.70 -2.22 0.50
C LEU A 82 5.47 -1.85 -0.98
N TRP A 83 6.22 -0.86 -1.49
CA TRP A 83 6.09 -0.42 -2.88
C TRP A 83 6.36 -1.55 -3.88
N LYS A 84 7.41 -2.35 -3.63
CA LYS A 84 7.77 -3.50 -4.46
C LYS A 84 6.70 -4.58 -4.46
N ASN A 85 6.08 -4.86 -3.31
CA ASN A 85 4.99 -5.83 -3.22
C ASN A 85 3.70 -5.35 -3.91
N LEU A 86 3.45 -4.03 -3.97
CA LEU A 86 2.26 -3.47 -4.61
C LEU A 86 2.43 -3.26 -6.12
N PHE A 87 3.59 -2.77 -6.56
CA PHE A 87 3.82 -2.26 -7.91
C PHE A 87 4.94 -2.96 -8.67
N GLY A 88 5.63 -3.93 -8.05
CA GLY A 88 6.71 -4.69 -8.68
C GLY A 88 8.05 -3.95 -8.79
N LYS A 89 8.14 -2.70 -8.31
CA LYS A 89 9.37 -1.90 -8.23
C LYS A 89 9.44 -1.14 -6.91
N GLU A 90 10.61 -0.64 -6.51
CA GLU A 90 10.72 0.30 -5.39
C GLU A 90 10.22 1.69 -5.79
N ALA A 91 9.85 2.53 -4.81
CA ALA A 91 9.55 3.93 -5.09
C ALA A 91 10.83 4.64 -5.54
N ASP A 92 10.72 5.60 -6.45
CA ASP A 92 11.87 6.17 -7.12
C ASP A 92 12.67 7.01 -6.10
N LYS A 93 11.99 7.83 -5.28
CA LYS A 93 12.63 8.65 -4.25
C LYS A 93 11.85 8.71 -2.93
N LEU A 94 12.58 9.05 -1.88
CA LEU A 94 12.06 9.40 -0.56
C LEU A 94 12.85 10.62 -0.10
N GLU A 95 12.16 11.75 0.03
CA GLU A 95 12.77 13.06 0.30
C GLU A 95 12.10 13.71 1.52
N HIS A 96 12.83 14.52 2.27
CA HIS A 96 12.22 15.42 3.26
C HIS A 96 11.75 16.70 2.56
N ALA A 97 10.65 17.28 3.00
CA ALA A 97 10.27 18.61 2.56
C ALA A 97 11.30 19.64 3.04
N ASN A 98 11.61 20.60 2.18
CA ASN A 98 12.59 21.65 2.51
C ASN A 98 12.10 22.57 3.64
N ASP A 99 10.79 22.79 3.70
CA ASP A 99 10.18 23.78 4.60
C ASP A 99 9.60 23.16 5.88
N ASP A 100 9.56 21.82 5.99
CA ASP A 100 9.04 21.11 7.16
C ASP A 100 9.74 19.75 7.36
N GLU A 101 10.54 19.65 8.42
CA GLU A 101 11.27 18.43 8.79
C GLU A 101 10.34 17.25 9.10
N ARG A 102 9.06 17.50 9.45
CA ARG A 102 8.08 16.46 9.76
C ARG A 102 7.38 15.92 8.52
N THR A 103 7.60 16.52 7.36
CA THR A 103 7.00 16.11 6.10
C THR A 103 8.01 15.33 5.26
N CYS A 104 7.64 14.11 4.87
CA CYS A 104 8.40 13.27 3.95
C CYS A 104 7.57 12.99 2.69
N ILE A 105 8.21 13.01 1.53
CA ILE A 105 7.58 12.86 0.22
C ILE A 105 8.11 11.58 -0.43
N LEU A 106 7.18 10.71 -0.84
CA LEU A 106 7.46 9.57 -1.71
C LEU A 106 7.14 9.96 -3.15
N ILE A 107 8.11 9.77 -4.04
CA ILE A 107 8.02 10.06 -5.48
C ILE A 107 8.23 8.76 -6.25
#